data_AF-A0AAE5HDX0-F1
#
_entry.id   AF-A0AAE5HDX0-F1
#
_cell.length_a   1.000
_cell.length_b   1.000
_cell.length_c   1.000
_cell.angle_alpha   90.00
_cell.angle_beta   90.00
_cell.angle_gamma   90.00
#
_symmetry.space_group_name_H-M   'P 1'
#
loop_
_entity.id
_entity.type
_entity.pdbx_description
1 polymer ?
#
loop_
_entity_poly.entity_id
_entity_poly.type
_entity_poly.pdbx_seq_one_letter_code
_entity_poly.pdbx_strand_id
1 'polypeptide(L)' 'MLEQLEIVCDADCCQNRLGEDTYRLSMTTVGGTQQVHECSCGALTITITKQ' A
#
# COMPACT_ATOMS: atom_id res chain seq x y z
N MET A 1 -18.62 2.09 13.48
CA MET A 1 -18.12 0.98 12.65
C MET A 1 -17.19 1.62 11.65
N LEU A 2 -15.88 1.45 11.78
CA LEU A 2 -14.96 1.94 10.76
C LEU A 2 -15.15 1.06 9.53
N GLU A 3 -15.61 1.67 8.44
CA GLU A 3 -15.59 1.07 7.12
C GLU A 3 -14.15 0.62 6.81
N GLN A 4 -13.98 -0.50 6.10
CA GLN A 4 -12.65 -1.05 5.82
C GLN A 4 -11.76 0.04 5.20
N LEU A 5 -10.64 0.35 5.87
CA LEU A 5 -9.68 1.31 5.34
C LEU A 5 -8.97 0.67 4.16
N GLU A 6 -9.10 1.28 2.99
CA GLU A 6 -8.45 0.85 1.77
C GLU A 6 -7.14 1.61 1.58
N ILE A 7 -6.13 0.91 1.08
CA ILE A 7 -4.89 1.55 0.64
C ILE A 7 -5.14 2.03 -0.79
N VAL A 8 -4.88 3.30 -1.06
CA VAL A 8 -5.01 3.91 -2.40
C VAL A 8 -3.67 4.45 -2.85
N CYS A 9 -3.49 4.56 -4.17
CA CYS A 9 -2.30 5.16 -4.75
C CYS A 9 -2.15 6.63 -4.31
N ASP A 10 -0.91 7.02 -3.99
CA ASP A 10 -0.56 8.38 -3.52
C ASP A 10 -0.14 9.33 -4.65
N ALA A 11 -0.25 8.90 -5.92
CA ALA A 11 0.09 9.76 -7.05
C ALA A 11 -1.00 10.79 -7.33
N ASP A 12 -0.58 11.99 -7.74
CA ASP A 12 -1.50 13.06 -8.16
C ASP A 12 -2.46 12.55 -9.24
N CYS A 13 -3.76 12.76 -9.00
CA CYS A 13 -4.86 12.33 -9.88
C CYS A 13 -4.98 10.80 -10.06
N CYS A 14 -4.33 9.98 -9.23
CA CYS A 14 -4.55 8.53 -9.20
C CYS A 14 -5.21 8.11 -7.89
N GLN A 15 -6.35 7.42 -7.96
CA GLN A 15 -7.09 6.94 -6.79
C GLN A 15 -7.33 5.43 -6.86
N ASN A 16 -6.46 4.73 -7.59
CA ASN A 16 -6.56 3.28 -7.73
C ASN A 16 -6.37 2.61 -6.36
N ARG A 17 -7.22 1.63 -6.07
CA ARG A 17 -7.07 0.75 -4.91
C ARG A 17 -5.82 -0.10 -5.08
N LEU A 18 -5.06 -0.19 -4.00
CA LEU A 18 -3.87 -1.02 -3.89
C LEU A 18 -4.19 -2.20 -2.98
N GLY A 19 -3.92 -3.41 -3.44
CA GLY A 19 -4.38 -4.64 -2.80
C GLY A 19 -3.64 -5.88 -3.29
N GLU A 20 -4.29 -7.03 -3.23
CA GLU A 20 -3.71 -8.31 -3.63
C GLU A 20 -3.41 -8.38 -5.13
N ASP A 21 -4.17 -7.64 -5.95
CA ASP A 21 -4.05 -7.63 -7.41
C ASP A 21 -2.93 -6.69 -7.92
N THR A 22 -2.32 -5.90 -7.03
CA THR A 22 -1.18 -5.03 -7.36
C THR A 22 0.13 -5.66 -6.92
N TYR A 23 1.20 -5.47 -7.70
CA TYR A 23 2.50 -6.04 -7.35
C TYR A 23 2.97 -5.48 -5.99
N ARG A 24 3.29 -6.39 -5.07
CA ARG A 24 3.59 -6.06 -3.67
C ARG A 24 4.85 -6.74 -3.19
N LEU A 25 5.74 -5.96 -2.59
CA LEU A 25 6.85 -6.47 -1.78
C LEU A 25 6.55 -6.19 -0.32
N SER A 26 6.72 -7.19 0.55
CA SER A 26 6.54 -7.06 2.00
C SER A 26 7.83 -7.43 2.72
N MET A 27 8.24 -6.58 3.67
CA MET A 27 9.39 -6.80 4.54
C MET A 27 8.97 -6.63 6.00
N THR A 28 9.17 -7.66 6.80
CA THR A 28 8.89 -7.62 8.24
C THR A 28 10.19 -7.40 9.00
N THR A 29 10.17 -6.42 9.90
CA THR A 29 11.28 -6.09 10.79
C THR A 29 10.79 -6.03 12.24
N VAL A 30 11.72 -5.86 13.19
CA VAL A 30 11.35 -5.59 14.60
C VAL A 30 10.52 -4.32 14.78
N GLY A 31 10.57 -3.37 13.83
CA GLY A 31 9.80 -2.13 13.88
C GLY A 31 8.42 -2.21 13.25
N GLY A 32 8.03 -3.37 12.71
CA GLY A 32 6.77 -3.59 11.99
C GLY A 32 6.96 -4.12 10.57
N THR A 33 5.85 -4.18 9.84
CA THR A 33 5.81 -4.63 8.45
C THR A 33 5.72 -3.44 7.51
N GLN A 34 6.70 -3.36 6.61
CA GLN A 34 6.74 -2.40 5.52
C GLN A 34 6.26 -3.08 4.24
N GLN A 35 5.40 -2.41 3.50
CA GLN A 35 4.84 -2.94 2.26
C GLN A 35 4.93 -1.89 1.18
N VAL A 36 5.51 -2.27 0.05
CA VAL A 36 5.61 -1.44 -1.15
C VAL A 36 4.58 -1.97 -2.14
N HIS A 37 3.74 -1.08 -2.64
CA HIS A 37 2.70 -1.36 -3.62
C HIS A 37 3.02 -0.64 -4.91
N GLU A 38 3.06 -1.37 -6.02
CA GLU A 38 3.19 -0.79 -7.35
C GLU A 38 1.81 -0.66 -8.01
N CYS A 39 1.43 0.59 -8.30
CA CYS A 39 0.22 0.87 -9.03
C CYS A 39 0.44 0.70 -10.54
N SER A 40 -0.62 0.38 -11.28
CA SER A 40 -0.60 0.36 -12.74
C SER A 40 -0.30 1.72 -13.39
N CYS A 41 -0.41 2.83 -12.65
CA CYS A 41 0.04 4.15 -13.10
C CYS A 41 1.58 4.34 -13.03
N GLY A 42 2.30 3.37 -12.47
CA GLY A 42 3.76 3.40 -12.28
C GLY A 42 4.23 4.00 -10.96
N ALA A 43 3.32 4.50 -10.11
CA ALA A 43 3.67 5.04 -8.80
C ALA A 43 3.84 3.95 -7.74
N LEU A 44 4.70 4.24 -6.76
CA LEU A 44 4.96 3.38 -5.61
C LEU A 44 4.39 4.00 -4.34
N THR A 45 3.58 3.24 -3.62
CA THR A 45 3.04 3.64 -2.30
C THR A 45 3.59 2.72 -1.23
N ILE A 46 4.09 3.29 -0.12
CA ILE A 46 4.68 2.54 0.98
C ILE A 46 3.79 2.66 2.21
N THR A 47 3.35 1.52 2.74
CA THR A 47 2.60 1.46 4.00
C THR A 47 3.43 0.78 5.09
N ILE A 48 3.35 1.29 6.32
CA ILE A 48 4.03 0.73 7.49
C ILE A 48 3.00 0.40 8.55
N THR A 49 2.91 -0.88 8.90
CA THR A 49 2.08 -1.36 10.01
C THR A 49 2.97 -1.66 11.19
N LYS A 50 2.83 -0.90 12.28
CA LYS A 50 3.52 -1.18 13.55
C LYS A 50 2.84 -2.36 14.25
N GLN A 51 3.62 -3.15 14.98
CA GLN A 51 3.10 -4.18 15.90
C GLN A 51 2.61 -3.54 17.20
#